data_AF-A0A3D5I0X4-F1
#
_entry.id   AF-A0A3D5I0X4-F1
#
_cell.length_a   1.000
_cell.length_b   1.000
_cell.length_c   1.000
_cell.angle_alpha   90.00
_cell.angle_beta   90.00
_cell.angle_gamma   90.00
#
_symmetry.space_group_name_H-M   'P 1'
#
loop_
_entity.id
_entity.type
_entity.pdbx_description
1 polymer ?
#
loop_
_entity_poly.entity_id
_entity_poly.type
_entity_poly.pdbx_seq_one_letter_code
_entity_poly.pdbx_strand_id
1 'polypeptide(L)'
;ARSVEISEEEAALIKPLGLLTAKPIIYAANVSEDDLAGGNGFSEAVQAMAAKESAETVRVSAQVEAELVELGDEERGDYLEGLGVSEGGLQSLIRATYNLLGLRTYFTTGEKETRAWTIKAGMTAPQAAG
;
A
#
# COMPACT_ATOMS: atom_id res chain seq x y z
N ALA A 1 10.30 18.16 -3.14
CA ALA A 1 10.45 17.88 -4.58
C ALA A 1 9.16 17.36 -5.18
N ARG A 2 8.49 16.38 -4.55
CA ARG A 2 7.19 15.86 -5.01
C ARG A 2 6.07 16.91 -5.16
N SER A 3 6.07 17.95 -4.32
CA SER A 3 5.05 19.01 -4.32
C SER A 3 5.28 20.14 -5.34
N VAL A 4 6.30 20.03 -6.19
CA VAL A 4 6.66 21.04 -7.19
C VAL A 4 6.43 20.44 -8.57
N GLU A 5 5.73 21.17 -9.43
CA GLU A 5 5.61 20.80 -10.84
C GLU A 5 6.98 20.90 -11.51
N ILE A 6 7.44 19.80 -12.10
CA ILE A 6 8.70 19.70 -12.81
C ILE A 6 8.43 19.07 -14.17
N SER A 7 9.09 19.56 -15.21
CA SER A 7 9.06 18.95 -16.54
C SER A 7 9.80 17.61 -16.56
N GLU A 8 9.58 16.79 -17.59
CA GLU A 8 10.30 15.52 -17.76
C GLU A 8 11.82 15.73 -17.89
N GLU A 9 12.24 16.82 -18.53
CA GLU A 9 13.65 17.18 -18.67
C GLU A 9 14.28 17.49 -17.31
N GLU A 10 13.61 18.31 -16.48
CA GLU A 10 14.05 18.62 -15.13
C GLU A 10 14.05 17.38 -14.23
N ALA A 11 13.04 16.53 -14.35
CA ALA A 11 12.97 15.26 -13.62
C ALA A 11 14.17 14.35 -13.95
N ALA A 12 14.58 14.29 -15.22
CA ALA A 12 15.76 13.55 -15.65
C ALA A 12 17.07 14.12 -15.06
N LEU A 13 17.18 15.45 -14.96
CA LEU A 13 18.34 16.13 -14.39
C LEU A 13 18.49 15.90 -12.88
N ILE A 14 17.39 15.88 -12.13
CA ILE A 14 17.43 15.70 -10.67
C ILE A 14 17.44 14.24 -10.23
N LYS A 15 17.09 13.29 -11.12
CA LYS A 15 17.05 11.85 -10.83
C LYS A 15 18.35 11.31 -10.19
N PRO A 16 19.56 11.69 -10.66
CA PRO A 16 20.82 11.22 -10.05
C PRO A 16 21.03 11.71 -8.61
N LEU A 17 20.37 12.79 -8.20
CA LEU A 17 20.51 13.35 -6.86
C LEU A 17 19.85 12.47 -5.78
N GLY A 18 18.97 11.55 -6.17
CA GLY A 18 18.36 10.59 -5.24
C GLY A 18 17.53 11.25 -4.13
N LEU A 19 16.91 12.40 -4.40
CA LEU A 19 16.22 13.22 -3.41
C LEU A 19 15.18 12.42 -2.61
N LEU A 20 15.31 12.41 -1.28
CA LEU A 20 14.37 11.72 -0.39
C LEU A 20 12.94 12.25 -0.54
N THR A 21 12.79 13.58 -0.67
CA THR A 21 11.49 14.26 -0.80
C THR A 21 10.86 14.14 -2.21
N ALA A 22 11.52 13.43 -3.13
CA ALA A 22 10.96 13.07 -4.44
C ALA A 22 10.33 11.67 -4.42
N LYS A 23 10.61 10.85 -3.40
CA LYS A 23 10.03 9.51 -3.29
C LYS A 23 8.51 9.60 -3.09
N PRO A 24 7.73 8.71 -3.72
CA PRO A 24 6.30 8.61 -3.42
C PRO A 24 6.12 8.11 -1.98
N ILE A 25 5.03 8.51 -1.32
CA ILE A 25 4.74 8.13 0.07
C ILE A 25 3.29 7.69 0.22
N ILE A 26 3.03 6.94 1.29
CA ILE A 26 1.72 6.59 1.79
C ILE A 26 1.68 7.02 3.26
N TYR A 27 0.57 7.63 3.68
CA TYR A 27 0.31 7.88 5.09
C TYR A 27 -0.45 6.69 5.69
N ALA A 28 0.23 5.94 6.55
CA ALA A 28 -0.42 4.92 7.37
C ALA A 28 -0.92 5.57 8.68
N ALA A 29 -2.23 5.80 8.78
CA ALA A 29 -2.87 6.35 9.96
C ALA A 29 -3.15 5.22 10.95
N ASN A 30 -2.37 5.16 12.03
CA ASN A 30 -2.59 4.20 13.11
C ASN A 30 -3.78 4.63 13.98
N VAL A 31 -4.80 3.79 14.08
CA VAL A 31 -6.05 4.02 14.81
C VAL A 31 -6.34 2.88 15.80
N SER A 32 -7.30 3.06 16.70
CA SER A 32 -7.79 1.98 17.56
C SER A 32 -8.61 0.96 16.76
N GLU A 33 -8.95 -0.17 17.38
CA GLU A 33 -9.82 -1.19 16.77
C GLU A 33 -11.22 -0.64 16.41
N ASP A 34 -11.82 0.15 17.30
CA ASP A 34 -13.14 0.76 17.10
C ASP A 34 -13.17 1.73 15.89
N ASP A 35 -12.04 2.39 15.65
CA ASP A 35 -11.87 3.39 14.61
C ASP A 35 -11.36 2.78 13.29
N LEU A 36 -11.12 1.47 13.22
CA LEU A 36 -10.51 0.85 12.04
C LEU A 36 -11.43 0.93 10.81
N ALA A 37 -12.70 0.58 10.99
CA ALA A 37 -13.71 0.66 9.94
C ALA A 37 -14.07 2.12 9.58
N GLY A 38 -14.45 2.91 10.59
CA GLY A 38 -15.02 4.24 10.41
C GLY A 38 -14.00 5.38 10.34
N GLY A 39 -12.84 5.21 10.95
CA GLY A 39 -11.90 6.29 11.22
C GLY A 39 -12.34 7.18 12.40
N ASN A 40 -11.47 8.12 12.72
CA ASN A 40 -11.70 9.20 13.68
C ASN A 40 -11.23 10.55 13.12
N GLY A 41 -11.46 11.64 13.87
CA GLY A 41 -11.08 12.99 13.45
C GLY A 41 -9.58 13.17 13.16
N PHE A 42 -8.70 12.38 13.76
CA PHE A 42 -7.27 12.42 13.44
C PHE A 42 -6.98 11.73 12.11
N SER A 43 -7.60 10.59 11.84
CA SER A 43 -7.47 9.87 10.56
C SER A 43 -8.01 10.70 9.39
N GLU A 44 -9.10 11.44 9.61
CA GLU A 44 -9.65 12.39 8.63
C GLU A 44 -8.71 13.57 8.38
N ALA A 45 -8.08 14.11 9.43
CA ALA A 45 -7.09 15.17 9.29
C ALA A 45 -5.86 14.71 8.49
N VAL A 46 -5.40 13.48 8.71
CA VAL A 46 -4.32 12.85 7.92
C VAL A 46 -4.74 12.68 6.47
N GLN A 47 -5.97 12.22 6.21
CA GLN A 47 -6.51 12.09 4.86
C GLN A 47 -6.56 13.44 4.13
N ALA A 48 -7.02 14.50 4.82
CA ALA A 48 -7.05 15.86 4.27
C ALA A 48 -5.64 16.41 3.98
N MET A 49 -4.64 16.08 4.81
CA MET A 49 -3.24 16.44 4.58
C MET A 49 -2.67 15.71 3.36
N ALA A 50 -2.85 14.40 3.30
CA ALA A 50 -2.34 13.57 2.22
C ALA A 50 -2.94 13.95 0.86
N ALA A 51 -4.22 14.32 0.82
CA ALA A 51 -4.88 14.82 -0.39
C ALA A 51 -4.19 16.07 -0.97
N LYS A 52 -3.70 16.99 -0.12
CA LYS A 52 -2.95 18.17 -0.57
C LYS A 52 -1.59 17.80 -1.18
N GLU A 53 -1.02 16.68 -0.77
CA GLU A 53 0.26 16.19 -1.27
C GLU A 53 0.11 15.15 -2.40
N SER A 54 -1.12 14.86 -2.83
CA SER A 54 -1.44 13.76 -3.75
C SER A 54 -0.86 12.41 -3.29
N ALA A 55 -0.88 12.18 -1.98
CA ALA A 55 -0.43 10.95 -1.36
C ALA A 55 -1.63 10.08 -0.96
N GLU A 56 -1.45 8.76 -1.02
CA GLU A 56 -2.45 7.79 -0.58
C GLU A 56 -2.44 7.65 0.94
N THR A 57 -3.59 7.29 1.52
CA THR A 57 -3.74 7.05 2.96
C THR A 57 -4.33 5.68 3.23
N VAL A 58 -3.82 5.00 4.25
CA VAL A 58 -4.34 3.71 4.71
C VAL A 58 -4.56 3.79 6.21
N ARG A 59 -5.73 3.38 6.70
CA ARG A 59 -5.96 3.17 8.13
C ARG A 59 -5.43 1.81 8.53
N VAL A 60 -4.68 1.78 9.63
CA VAL A 60 -4.14 0.54 10.20
C VAL A 60 -4.38 0.57 11.70
N SER A 61 -4.56 -0.58 12.34
CA SER A 61 -4.43 -0.69 13.79
C SER A 61 -3.31 -1.66 14.07
N ALA A 62 -2.18 -1.14 14.57
CA ALA A 62 -1.02 -1.98 14.89
C ALA A 62 -1.34 -3.04 15.95
N GLN A 63 -2.32 -2.77 16.83
CA GLN A 63 -2.82 -3.72 17.80
C GLN A 63 -3.58 -4.87 17.13
N VAL A 64 -4.58 -4.54 16.31
CA VAL A 64 -5.36 -5.53 15.54
C VAL A 64 -4.44 -6.40 14.68
N GLU A 65 -3.44 -5.81 14.02
CA GLU A 65 -2.47 -6.58 13.24
C GLU A 65 -1.63 -7.54 14.06
N ALA A 66 -1.25 -7.16 15.28
CA ALA A 66 -0.51 -8.05 16.19
C ALA A 66 -1.39 -9.23 16.64
N GLU A 67 -2.65 -8.97 16.99
CA GLU A 67 -3.61 -10.01 17.40
C GLU A 67 -3.91 -10.97 16.24
N LEU A 68 -4.10 -10.44 15.03
CA LEU A 68 -4.32 -11.26 13.83
C LEU A 68 -3.21 -12.30 13.61
N VAL A 69 -1.94 -11.98 13.90
CA VAL A 69 -0.81 -12.90 13.73
C VAL A 69 -0.91 -14.13 14.63
N GLU A 70 -1.58 -14.01 15.78
CA GLU A 70 -1.76 -15.09 16.75
C GLU A 70 -2.98 -15.98 16.46
N LEU A 71 -3.94 -15.48 15.67
CA LEU A 71 -5.19 -16.16 15.33
C LEU A 71 -5.03 -17.14 14.16
N GLY A 72 -5.80 -18.24 14.20
CA GLY A 72 -5.93 -19.16 13.08
C GLY A 72 -6.78 -18.59 11.93
N ASP A 73 -6.68 -19.17 10.73
CA ASP A 73 -7.35 -18.65 9.53
C ASP A 73 -8.87 -18.48 9.68
N GLU A 74 -9.53 -19.39 10.39
CA GLU A 74 -10.98 -19.34 10.65
C GLU A 74 -11.33 -18.20 11.63
N GLU A 75 -10.59 -18.08 12.74
CA GLU A 75 -10.82 -17.06 13.77
C GLU A 75 -10.53 -15.64 13.29
N ARG A 76 -9.58 -15.48 12.34
CA ARG A 76 -9.24 -14.18 11.74
C ARG A 76 -10.43 -13.56 11.03
N GLY A 77 -11.22 -14.36 10.32
CA GLY A 77 -12.39 -13.89 9.58
C GLY A 77 -13.44 -13.32 10.53
N ASP A 78 -13.81 -14.12 11.53
CA ASP A 78 -14.81 -13.74 12.54
C ASP A 78 -14.40 -12.49 13.33
N TYR A 79 -13.11 -12.37 13.68
CA TYR A 79 -12.57 -11.22 14.38
C TYR A 79 -12.64 -9.93 13.54
N LEU A 80 -12.24 -9.99 12.27
CA LEU A 80 -12.32 -8.85 11.34
C LEU A 80 -13.77 -8.43 11.07
N GLU A 81 -14.67 -9.40 10.91
CA GLU A 81 -16.10 -9.14 10.72
C GLU A 81 -16.70 -8.45 11.96
N GLY A 82 -16.29 -8.86 13.16
CA GLY A 82 -16.67 -8.20 14.42
C GLY A 82 -16.24 -6.74 14.50
N LEU A 83 -15.11 -6.39 13.86
CA LEU A 83 -14.62 -5.01 13.74
C LEU A 83 -15.22 -4.25 12.54
N GLY A 84 -16.07 -4.89 11.74
CA GLY A 84 -16.70 -4.28 10.57
C GLY A 84 -15.75 -4.07 9.38
N VAL A 85 -14.64 -4.80 9.33
CA VAL A 85 -13.66 -4.74 8.23
C VAL A 85 -13.55 -6.09 7.53
N SER A 86 -13.33 -6.07 6.22
CA SER A 86 -13.16 -7.31 5.44
C SER A 86 -11.73 -7.82 5.41
N GLU A 87 -10.75 -6.98 5.76
CA GLU A 87 -9.33 -7.32 5.75
C GLU A 87 -8.53 -6.48 6.74
N GLY A 88 -7.36 -6.98 7.13
CA GLY A 88 -6.41 -6.23 7.95
C GLY A 88 -5.84 -4.99 7.24
N GLY A 89 -5.54 -3.96 8.01
CA GLY A 89 -4.88 -2.75 7.54
C GLY A 89 -3.49 -3.00 6.92
N LEU A 90 -2.77 -4.04 7.34
CA LEU A 90 -1.48 -4.40 6.74
C LEU A 90 -1.67 -4.91 5.30
N GLN A 91 -2.72 -5.68 5.03
CA GLN A 91 -3.02 -6.16 3.68
C GLN A 91 -3.39 -4.99 2.75
N SER A 92 -4.18 -4.04 3.26
CA SER A 92 -4.47 -2.79 2.57
C SER A 92 -3.19 -2.00 2.27
N LEU A 93 -2.27 -1.89 3.24
CA LEU A 93 -1.00 -1.17 3.08
C LEU A 93 -0.07 -1.84 2.06
N ILE A 94 -0.02 -3.18 2.02
CA ILE A 94 0.75 -3.93 1.02
C ILE A 94 0.24 -3.61 -0.39
N ARG A 95 -1.09 -3.66 -0.61
CA ARG A 95 -1.70 -3.36 -1.92
C ARG A 95 -1.44 -1.91 -2.34
N ALA A 96 -1.64 -0.95 -1.43
CA ALA A 96 -1.35 0.46 -1.67
C ALA A 96 0.12 0.66 -2.08
N THR A 97 1.07 0.02 -1.36
CA THR A 97 2.50 0.09 -1.67
C THR A 97 2.82 -0.50 -3.04
N TYR A 98 2.20 -1.63 -3.39
CA TYR A 98 2.38 -2.26 -4.69
C TYR A 98 1.91 -1.35 -5.83
N ASN A 99 0.76 -0.69 -5.65
CA ASN A 99 0.23 0.28 -6.60
C ASN A 99 1.12 1.52 -6.69
N LEU A 100 1.57 2.07 -5.56
CA LEU A 100 2.45 3.24 -5.47
C LEU A 100 3.76 3.04 -6.23
N LEU A 101 4.34 1.84 -6.14
CA LEU A 101 5.57 1.47 -6.84
C LEU A 101 5.33 1.12 -8.32
N GLY A 102 4.09 1.21 -8.79
CA GLY A 102 3.71 0.86 -10.16
C GLY A 102 3.91 -0.63 -10.45
N LEU A 103 3.78 -1.49 -9.44
CA LEU A 103 3.98 -2.93 -9.56
C LEU A 103 2.69 -3.63 -9.99
N ARG A 104 2.85 -4.77 -10.66
CA ARG A 104 1.81 -5.66 -11.15
C ARG A 104 2.25 -7.11 -10.94
N THR A 105 1.28 -8.01 -10.93
CA THR A 105 1.53 -9.45 -10.75
C THR A 105 1.10 -10.21 -11.99
N TYR A 106 1.96 -11.11 -12.48
CA TYR A 106 1.57 -12.16 -13.42
C TYR A 106 1.79 -13.53 -12.78
N PHE A 107 1.11 -14.55 -13.29
CA PHE A 107 1.17 -15.89 -12.73
C PHE A 107 1.76 -16.89 -13.71
N THR A 108 2.57 -17.81 -13.19
CA THR A 108 2.90 -19.06 -13.85
C THR A 108 2.27 -20.17 -13.04
N THR A 109 1.50 -21.05 -13.68
CA THR A 109 0.85 -22.18 -13.04
C THR A 109 1.12 -23.45 -13.84
N GLY A 110 1.38 -24.54 -13.12
CA GLY A 110 1.56 -25.88 -13.66
C GLY A 110 1.39 -26.92 -12.55
N GLU A 111 1.49 -28.19 -12.89
CA GLU A 111 1.24 -29.30 -11.96
C GLU A 111 2.10 -29.25 -10.68
N LYS A 112 3.34 -28.73 -10.79
CA LYS A 112 4.29 -28.68 -9.68
C LYS A 112 4.25 -27.38 -8.89
N GLU A 113 3.87 -26.27 -9.50
CA GLU A 113 4.02 -24.95 -8.90
C GLU A 113 3.00 -23.96 -9.47
N THR A 114 2.44 -23.14 -8.58
CA THR A 114 1.78 -21.89 -8.94
C THR A 114 2.51 -20.75 -8.26
N ARG A 115 2.99 -19.79 -9.04
CA ARG A 115 3.80 -18.68 -8.55
C ARG A 115 3.33 -17.34 -9.10
N ALA A 116 3.34 -16.35 -8.21
CA ALA A 116 3.11 -14.94 -8.49
C ALA A 116 4.45 -14.23 -8.72
N TRP A 117 4.59 -13.52 -9.84
CA TRP A 117 5.78 -12.77 -10.22
C TRP A 117 5.51 -11.27 -10.19
N THR A 118 6.43 -10.51 -9.61
CA THR A 118 6.33 -9.04 -9.51
C THR A 118 6.98 -8.39 -10.72
N ILE A 119 6.24 -7.56 -11.44
CA ILE A 119 6.73 -6.76 -12.57
C ILE A 119 6.32 -5.29 -12.41
N LYS A 120 6.93 -4.40 -13.18
CA LYS A 120 6.46 -3.00 -13.30
C LYS A 120 5.38 -2.91 -14.37
N ALA A 121 4.42 -2.02 -14.15
CA ALA A 121 3.40 -1.69 -15.14
C ALA A 121 4.06 -1.21 -16.45
N GLY A 122 3.59 -1.75 -17.59
CA GLY A 122 4.12 -1.43 -18.91
C GLY A 122 5.31 -2.28 -19.37
N MET A 123 5.80 -3.24 -18.55
CA MET A 123 6.80 -4.20 -19.02
C MET A 123 6.23 -5.09 -20.14
N THR A 124 7.04 -5.28 -21.18
CA THR A 124 6.76 -6.23 -22.27
C THR A 124 6.98 -7.67 -21.83
N ALA A 125 6.44 -8.65 -22.58
CA ALA A 125 6.60 -10.06 -22.26
C ALA A 125 8.08 -10.50 -22.12
N PRO A 126 9.02 -10.10 -23.02
CA PRO A 126 10.43 -10.45 -22.83
C PRO A 126 11.07 -9.82 -21.59
N GLN A 127 10.67 -8.61 -21.22
CA GLN A 127 11.18 -7.95 -20.02
C GLN A 127 10.63 -8.60 -18.73
N ALA A 128 9.37 -9.04 -18.75
CA ALA A 128 8.72 -9.70 -17.63
C ALA A 128 9.23 -11.13 -17.40
N ALA A 129 9.69 -11.81 -18.46
CA ALA A 129 10.26 -13.16 -18.39
C ALA A 129 11.76 -13.19 -18.00
N GLY A 130 12.42 -12.03 -17.95
CA GLY A 130 13.86 -11.89 -17.69
C GLY A 130 14.24 -11.72 -16.23
#